data_AF-A0A0L1IJ53-F1
#
_entry.id   AF-A0A0L1IJ53-F1
#
_cell.length_a   1.000
_cell.length_b   1.000
_cell.length_c   1.000
_cell.angle_alpha   90.00
_cell.angle_beta   90.00
_cell.angle_gamma   90.00
#
_symmetry.space_group_name_H-M   'P 1'
#
loop_
_entity.id
_entity.type
_entity.pdbx_description
1 polymer ?
#
loop_
_entity_poly.entity_id
_entity_poly.type
_entity_poly.pdbx_seq_one_letter_code
_entity_poly.pdbx_strand_id
1 'polypeptide(L)'
;MSNTYYQWLEENGDPSKARNLFGVVPAYPIFMFIGVILVIIASIVHLKRKGIPLKEFETSIFIIIPAGILGATIFGKIFLPFYQQNNTWYKIFFFWDPGMSLFGSLLFGTLFGTAFFLKRSKVTKISLWVYADCIIPNILLGQMIGRWGNFYNHEILGSTVSYESLSYLPEFIKNKLFYFPSFGTFHNPDNINDLLVNHDGWWIVGSEVYDKIKHFISSDYNNQTFDQVLNQKIIYNQPLFLFESFLNFILWILITFVIKNIGMWFSKPKPWELEPTAFPGWFNKQYKSLKESDIKDIQTLVPIKYKKVIINMDDREIELKLSFYQAWNKAFYWYEPDQNIVNNLQTEIFKYFDTKYNAEQQFKRIKIQHKNKLIKIQKDYDLKLSRLNKNSDKYNELLKLLKQDLSKEKQIFKQKQNSYYKTYSIWNKIFNVNPYSKELEKLHNPHNYSVIRCGVATGCFITGYLIIRIILESFRKPTEYFIQNHSVINFIILSLILLSGIAIILIAQFIAPYKWREIGWLYEKSY
;
A
#
# COMPACT_ATOMS: atom_id res chain seq x y z
N MET A 1 24.88 20.04 32.31
CA MET A 1 23.95 18.93 32.03
C MET A 1 22.83 19.10 33.03
N SER A 2 21.70 19.61 32.56
CA SER A 2 20.54 19.91 33.38
C SER A 2 20.01 18.66 34.08
N ASN A 3 20.00 18.66 35.41
CA ASN A 3 19.45 17.56 36.20
C ASN A 3 17.92 17.69 36.37
N THR A 4 17.38 18.90 36.22
CA THR A 4 15.96 19.22 36.36
C THR A 4 15.41 19.93 35.12
N TYR A 5 14.08 19.91 34.94
CA TYR A 5 13.43 20.63 33.84
C TYR A 5 13.68 22.15 33.93
N TYR A 6 13.75 22.70 35.15
CA TYR A 6 14.09 24.10 35.40
C TYR A 6 15.49 24.46 34.84
N GLN A 7 16.51 23.68 35.21
CA GLN A 7 17.87 23.89 34.72
C GLN A 7 17.95 23.77 33.20
N TRP A 8 17.20 22.84 32.61
CA TRP A 8 17.16 22.71 31.16
C TRP A 8 16.56 23.97 30.50
N LEU A 9 15.50 24.53 31.08
CA LEU A 9 14.85 25.75 30.59
C LEU A 9 15.76 26.98 30.71
N GLU A 10 16.57 27.08 31.76
CA GLU A 10 17.58 28.12 31.87
C GLU A 10 18.69 27.97 30.82
N GLU A 11 19.16 26.74 30.60
CA GLU A 11 20.24 26.45 29.64
C GLU A 11 19.78 26.61 28.17
N ASN A 12 18.55 26.22 27.83
CA ASN A 12 18.06 26.10 26.44
C ASN A 12 16.97 27.13 26.07
N GLY A 13 16.40 27.84 27.04
CA GLY A 13 15.34 28.81 26.84
C GLY A 13 13.99 28.20 26.47
N ASP A 14 13.23 28.92 25.65
CA ASP A 14 11.89 28.52 25.21
C ASP A 14 11.92 27.18 24.44
N PRO A 15 11.31 26.11 25.00
CA PRO A 15 11.34 24.78 24.40
C PRO A 15 10.55 24.70 23.10
N SER A 16 9.65 25.64 22.80
CA SER A 16 8.94 25.69 21.52
C SER A 16 9.87 25.97 20.34
N LYS A 17 10.97 26.69 20.58
CA LYS A 17 12.01 26.95 19.58
C LYS A 17 12.71 25.65 19.14
N ALA A 18 12.69 24.61 19.97
CA ALA A 18 13.25 23.31 19.63
C ALA A 18 12.53 22.62 18.47
N ARG A 19 11.29 23.04 18.14
CA ARG A 19 10.48 22.56 17.02
C ARG A 19 10.90 23.15 15.67
N ASN A 20 11.61 24.27 15.70
CA ASN A 20 12.01 24.97 14.50
C ASN A 20 13.37 24.48 14.01
N LEU A 21 13.45 24.17 12.73
CA LEU A 21 14.70 24.03 12.02
C LEU A 21 15.37 25.41 11.95
N PHE A 22 16.61 25.50 12.41
CA PHE A 22 17.38 26.75 12.50
C PHE A 22 16.69 27.86 13.30
N GLY A 23 15.73 27.53 14.17
CA GLY A 23 14.98 28.50 14.98
C GLY A 23 13.87 29.27 14.24
N VAL A 24 13.72 29.09 12.91
CA VAL A 24 12.81 29.91 12.09
C VAL A 24 11.62 29.13 11.54
N VAL A 25 11.82 27.90 11.04
CA VAL A 25 10.78 27.19 10.29
C VAL A 25 10.39 25.89 10.99
N PRO A 26 9.10 25.58 11.17
CA PRO A 26 8.68 24.31 11.77
C PRO A 26 9.30 23.11 11.06
N ALA A 27 10.08 22.30 11.79
CA ALA A 27 10.83 21.19 11.20
C ALA A 27 9.89 20.09 10.67
N TYR A 28 8.79 19.81 11.37
CA TYR A 28 7.87 18.72 11.02
C TYR A 28 7.31 18.84 9.59
N PRO A 29 6.68 19.95 9.16
CA PRO A 29 6.26 20.13 7.77
C PRO A 29 7.39 19.99 6.75
N ILE A 30 8.60 20.48 7.06
CA ILE A 30 9.77 20.36 6.18
C ILE A 30 10.12 18.88 5.96
N PHE A 31 10.28 18.11 7.03
CA PHE A 31 10.60 16.68 6.95
C PHE A 31 9.49 15.90 6.23
N MET A 32 8.22 16.21 6.49
CA MET A 32 7.10 15.59 5.79
C MET A 32 7.15 15.89 4.28
N PHE A 33 7.41 17.14 3.89
CA PHE A 33 7.49 17.54 2.49
C PHE A 33 8.68 16.89 1.77
N ILE A 34 9.86 16.86 2.40
CA ILE A 34 11.04 16.14 1.89
C ILE A 34 10.71 14.66 1.72
N GLY A 35 10.03 14.05 2.69
CA GLY A 35 9.57 12.67 2.61
C GLY A 35 8.71 12.41 1.37
N VAL A 36 7.72 13.26 1.12
CA VAL A 36 6.85 13.18 -0.07
C VAL A 36 7.67 13.29 -1.36
N ILE A 37 8.60 14.26 -1.44
CA ILE A 37 9.48 14.42 -2.61
C ILE A 37 10.31 13.16 -2.86
N LEU A 38 10.91 12.58 -1.82
CA LEU A 38 11.71 11.35 -1.96
C LEU A 38 10.87 10.18 -2.48
N VAL A 39 9.63 10.03 -1.99
CA VAL A 39 8.71 8.99 -2.51
C VAL A 39 8.43 9.22 -3.99
N ILE A 40 8.17 10.46 -4.41
CA ILE A 40 7.90 10.80 -5.80
C ILE A 40 9.11 10.50 -6.69
N ILE A 41 10.31 10.96 -6.30
CA ILE A 41 11.55 10.74 -7.06
C ILE A 41 11.84 9.24 -7.18
N ALA A 42 11.79 8.50 -6.07
CA ALA A 42 12.02 7.05 -6.10
C ALA A 42 11.00 6.32 -6.99
N SER A 43 9.73 6.74 -6.96
CA SER A 43 8.68 6.17 -7.80
C SER A 43 8.90 6.46 -9.29
N ILE A 44 9.33 7.69 -9.64
CA ILE A 44 9.71 8.07 -11.00
C ILE A 44 10.86 7.19 -11.50
N VAL A 45 11.90 7.00 -10.69
CA VAL A 45 13.04 6.14 -11.04
C VAL A 45 12.58 4.71 -11.31
N HIS A 46 11.72 4.15 -10.46
CA HIS A 46 11.19 2.80 -10.65
C HIS A 46 10.30 2.64 -11.88
N LEU A 47 9.42 3.61 -12.14
CA LEU A 47 8.56 3.62 -13.34
C LEU A 47 9.39 3.73 -14.61
N LYS A 48 10.35 4.66 -14.67
CA LYS A 48 11.27 4.82 -15.82
C LYS A 48 12.09 3.56 -16.07
N ARG A 49 12.60 2.90 -15.02
CA ARG A 49 13.34 1.63 -15.14
C ARG A 49 12.50 0.49 -15.72
N LYS A 50 11.18 0.53 -15.55
CA LYS A 50 10.23 -0.41 -16.16
C LYS A 50 9.67 0.06 -17.50
N GLY A 51 10.09 1.21 -18.02
CA GLY A 51 9.56 1.78 -19.26
C GLY A 51 8.11 2.24 -19.17
N ILE A 52 7.60 2.50 -17.96
CA ILE A 52 6.21 2.90 -17.75
C ILE A 52 6.08 4.41 -17.92
N PRO A 53 5.15 4.91 -18.76
CA PRO A 53 4.90 6.34 -18.93
C PRO A 53 4.50 7.02 -17.61
N LEU A 54 5.07 8.19 -17.33
CA LEU A 54 4.85 8.91 -16.08
C LEU A 54 3.50 9.64 -15.99
N LYS A 55 2.84 9.88 -17.12
CA LYS A 55 1.58 10.65 -17.20
C LYS A 55 0.53 10.24 -16.17
N GLU A 56 0.32 8.93 -16.01
CA GLU A 56 -0.67 8.41 -15.06
C GLU A 56 -0.22 8.61 -13.62
N PHE A 57 1.07 8.44 -13.34
CA PHE A 57 1.63 8.68 -12.02
C PHE A 57 1.55 10.17 -11.63
N GLU A 58 1.95 11.08 -12.52
CA GLU A 58 1.84 12.53 -12.32
C GLU A 58 0.40 12.95 -12.03
N THR A 59 -0.55 12.46 -12.83
CA THR A 59 -1.98 12.72 -12.59
C THR A 59 -2.45 12.15 -11.25
N SER A 60 -1.96 10.98 -10.86
CA SER A 60 -2.33 10.35 -9.59
C SER A 60 -1.89 11.16 -8.37
N ILE A 61 -0.78 11.91 -8.45
CA ILE A 61 -0.30 12.76 -7.34
C ILE A 61 -1.35 13.82 -6.99
N PHE A 62 -1.89 14.50 -8.01
CA PHE A 62 -2.93 15.54 -7.86
C PHE A 62 -4.29 15.00 -7.40
N ILE A 63 -4.49 13.68 -7.42
CA ILE A 63 -5.71 13.03 -6.93
C ILE A 63 -5.49 12.49 -5.52
N ILE A 64 -4.42 11.71 -5.32
CA ILE A 64 -4.15 10.94 -4.11
C ILE A 64 -3.76 11.86 -2.95
N ILE A 65 -2.89 12.85 -3.17
CA ILE A 65 -2.44 13.73 -2.08
C ILE A 65 -3.60 14.57 -1.54
N PRO A 66 -4.38 15.30 -2.37
CA PRO A 66 -5.52 16.05 -1.87
C PRO A 66 -6.60 15.17 -1.23
N ALA A 67 -6.90 14.00 -1.82
CA ALA A 67 -7.83 13.05 -1.21
C ALA A 67 -7.34 12.55 0.15
N GLY A 68 -6.04 12.29 0.29
CA GLY A 68 -5.42 11.90 1.55
C GLY A 68 -5.46 13.02 2.59
N ILE A 69 -5.23 14.28 2.21
CA ILE A 69 -5.36 15.44 3.12
C ILE A 69 -6.82 15.56 3.58
N LEU A 70 -7.77 15.51 2.64
CA LEU A 70 -9.21 15.58 2.92
C LEU A 70 -9.66 14.47 3.87
N GLY A 71 -9.28 13.23 3.58
CA GLY A 71 -9.59 12.09 4.44
C GLY A 71 -9.00 12.27 5.83
N ALA A 72 -7.75 12.74 5.94
CA ALA A 72 -7.11 12.99 7.22
C ALA A 72 -7.88 14.01 8.06
N THR A 73 -8.31 15.12 7.46
CA THR A 73 -9.07 16.16 8.14
C THR A 73 -10.44 15.65 8.60
N ILE A 74 -11.18 14.96 7.72
CA ILE A 74 -12.52 14.43 8.05
C ILE A 74 -12.42 13.44 9.21
N PHE A 75 -11.58 12.42 9.12
CA PHE A 75 -11.49 11.39 10.16
C PHE A 75 -10.86 11.91 11.45
N GLY A 76 -9.99 12.92 11.38
CA GLY A 76 -9.41 13.53 12.57
C GLY A 76 -10.40 14.39 13.36
N LYS A 77 -11.48 14.86 12.73
CA LYS A 77 -12.44 15.80 13.33
C LYS A 77 -13.83 15.23 13.57
N ILE A 78 -14.27 14.25 12.79
CA ILE A 78 -15.65 13.75 12.83
C ILE A 78 -16.04 13.17 14.19
N PHE A 79 -15.08 12.65 14.96
CA PHE A 79 -15.29 12.07 16.29
C PHE A 79 -15.08 13.06 17.45
N LEU A 80 -14.75 14.32 17.16
CA LEU A 80 -14.49 15.34 18.19
C LEU A 80 -15.78 16.13 18.51
N PRO A 81 -16.19 16.23 19.79
CA PRO A 81 -17.46 16.88 20.18
C PRO A 81 -17.64 18.30 19.67
N PHE A 82 -16.56 19.09 19.64
CA PHE A 82 -16.58 20.46 19.13
C PHE A 82 -17.05 20.57 17.67
N TYR A 83 -16.72 19.59 16.83
CA TYR A 83 -17.04 19.59 15.40
C TYR A 83 -18.38 18.90 15.08
N GLN A 84 -19.02 18.27 16.06
CA GLN A 84 -20.33 17.65 15.93
C GLN A 84 -21.48 18.64 16.19
N GLN A 85 -21.17 19.88 16.58
CA GLN A 85 -22.17 20.91 16.82
C GLN A 85 -22.71 21.48 15.49
N ASN A 86 -24.01 21.81 15.47
CA ASN A 86 -24.70 22.31 14.27
C ASN A 86 -24.05 23.56 13.64
N ASN A 87 -23.32 24.35 14.42
CA ASN A 87 -22.71 25.60 13.94
C ASN A 87 -21.26 25.42 13.44
N THR A 88 -20.67 24.24 13.59
CA THR A 88 -19.25 23.97 13.33
C THR A 88 -18.99 22.75 12.46
N TRP A 89 -20.01 21.99 12.06
CA TRP A 89 -19.84 20.75 11.27
C TRP A 89 -19.04 20.93 9.98
N TYR A 90 -19.14 22.07 9.30
CA TYR A 90 -18.37 22.34 8.06
C TYR A 90 -16.87 22.48 8.31
N LYS A 91 -16.45 22.76 9.55
CA LYS A 91 -15.02 22.86 9.91
C LYS A 91 -14.30 21.52 9.86
N ILE A 92 -15.02 20.39 9.72
CA ILE A 92 -14.41 19.07 9.44
C ILE A 92 -13.64 19.05 8.11
N PHE A 93 -13.86 20.01 7.21
CA PHE A 93 -13.15 20.14 5.94
C PHE A 93 -11.95 21.10 6.01
N PHE A 94 -11.78 21.84 7.10
CA PHE A 94 -10.73 22.85 7.21
C PHE A 94 -9.40 22.16 7.50
N PHE A 95 -8.58 21.93 6.47
CA PHE A 95 -7.32 21.20 6.62
C PHE A 95 -6.23 22.00 7.36
N TRP A 96 -6.39 23.32 7.48
CA TRP A 96 -5.48 24.20 8.22
C TRP A 96 -5.76 24.20 9.74
N ASP A 97 -6.94 23.76 10.16
CA ASP A 97 -7.28 23.60 11.58
C ASP A 97 -6.72 22.26 12.11
N PRO A 98 -6.24 22.20 13.36
CA PRO A 98 -5.68 20.99 13.96
C PRO A 98 -6.71 19.85 14.06
N GLY A 99 -6.22 18.61 14.16
CA GLY A 99 -7.05 17.40 14.20
C GLY A 99 -7.04 16.65 12.87
N MET A 100 -5.86 16.19 12.44
CA MET A 100 -5.72 15.32 11.26
C MET A 100 -5.43 13.88 11.69
N SER A 101 -6.10 12.92 11.06
CA SER A 101 -5.92 11.49 11.31
C SER A 101 -5.16 10.81 10.18
N LEU A 102 -4.08 10.11 10.53
CA LEU A 102 -3.34 9.27 9.58
C LEU A 102 -4.24 8.24 8.88
N PHE A 103 -5.22 7.69 9.61
CA PHE A 103 -6.16 6.69 9.11
C PHE A 103 -7.01 7.19 7.96
N GLY A 104 -7.56 8.39 8.13
CA GLY A 104 -8.34 9.04 7.08
C GLY A 104 -7.50 9.27 5.83
N SER A 105 -6.23 9.67 6.03
CA SER A 105 -5.29 9.87 4.94
C SER A 105 -5.02 8.59 4.16
N LEU A 106 -4.71 7.50 4.88
CA LEU A 106 -4.42 6.21 4.28
C LEU A 106 -5.66 5.65 3.56
N LEU A 107 -6.84 5.76 4.18
CA LEU A 107 -8.09 5.25 3.62
C LEU A 107 -8.44 5.96 2.31
N PHE A 108 -8.51 7.30 2.33
CA PHE A 108 -8.89 8.07 1.14
C PHE A 108 -7.81 8.00 0.07
N GLY A 109 -6.54 8.12 0.44
CA GLY A 109 -5.42 7.97 -0.49
C GLY A 109 -5.42 6.61 -1.20
N THR A 110 -5.61 5.52 -0.44
CA THR A 110 -5.67 4.16 -1.00
C THR A 110 -6.91 3.96 -1.86
N LEU A 111 -8.08 4.44 -1.42
CA LEU A 111 -9.34 4.30 -2.15
C LEU A 111 -9.29 5.02 -3.50
N PHE A 112 -8.92 6.31 -3.50
CA PHE A 112 -8.85 7.10 -4.73
C PHE A 112 -7.70 6.65 -5.63
N GLY A 113 -6.55 6.29 -5.07
CA GLY A 113 -5.42 5.74 -5.82
C GLY A 113 -5.77 4.42 -6.50
N THR A 114 -6.38 3.49 -5.77
CA THR A 114 -6.82 2.20 -6.31
C THR A 114 -7.87 2.40 -7.40
N ALA A 115 -8.88 3.25 -7.16
CA ALA A 115 -9.92 3.54 -8.14
C ALA A 115 -9.35 4.16 -9.43
N PHE A 116 -8.43 5.13 -9.29
CA PHE A 116 -7.76 5.77 -10.41
C PHE A 116 -6.94 4.76 -11.23
N PHE A 117 -5.99 4.06 -10.60
CA PHE A 117 -5.12 3.12 -11.32
C PHE A 117 -5.88 1.89 -11.84
N LEU A 118 -6.97 1.45 -11.19
CA LEU A 118 -7.83 0.39 -11.73
C LEU A 118 -8.57 0.83 -13.01
N LYS A 119 -8.93 2.11 -13.12
CA LYS A 119 -9.52 2.67 -14.34
C LYS A 119 -8.46 2.82 -15.43
N ARG A 120 -7.28 3.33 -15.08
CA ARG A 120 -6.19 3.59 -16.02
C ARG A 120 -5.51 2.31 -16.51
N SER A 121 -5.46 1.26 -15.68
CA SER A 121 -4.92 -0.04 -16.07
C SER A 121 -5.66 -0.65 -17.26
N LYS A 122 -6.98 -0.49 -17.33
CA LYS A 122 -7.80 -0.97 -18.46
C LYS A 122 -7.49 -0.28 -19.79
N VAL A 123 -7.10 0.99 -19.73
CA VAL A 123 -6.78 1.82 -20.92
C VAL A 123 -5.33 1.63 -21.34
N THR A 124 -4.41 1.69 -20.38
CA THR A 124 -2.97 1.54 -20.62
C THR A 124 -2.52 0.10 -20.80
N LYS A 125 -3.38 -0.86 -20.41
CA LYS A 125 -3.05 -2.29 -20.30
C LYS A 125 -1.89 -2.57 -19.36
N ILE A 126 -1.63 -1.69 -18.40
CA ILE A 126 -0.61 -1.88 -17.35
C ILE A 126 -1.31 -2.28 -16.07
N SER A 127 -0.97 -3.44 -15.51
CA SER A 127 -1.59 -3.95 -14.29
C SER A 127 -1.43 -2.97 -13.13
N LEU A 128 -2.50 -2.78 -12.33
CA LEU A 128 -2.50 -1.97 -11.11
C LEU A 128 -1.33 -2.34 -10.18
N TRP A 129 -1.02 -3.63 -10.08
CA TRP A 129 0.04 -4.13 -9.21
C TRP A 129 1.43 -3.72 -9.67
N VAL A 130 1.60 -3.39 -10.94
CA VAL A 130 2.86 -2.85 -11.46
C VAL A 130 3.07 -1.43 -10.96
N TYR A 131 2.03 -0.59 -11.00
CA TYR A 131 2.07 0.73 -10.40
C TYR A 131 2.30 0.62 -8.88
N ALA A 132 1.56 -0.26 -8.21
CA ALA A 132 1.69 -0.48 -6.77
C ALA A 132 3.12 -0.88 -6.36
N ASP A 133 3.77 -1.82 -7.05
CA ASP A 133 5.15 -2.24 -6.77
C ASP A 133 6.19 -1.16 -7.04
N CYS A 134 5.86 -0.17 -7.88
CA CYS A 134 6.72 0.97 -8.17
C CYS A 134 6.55 2.12 -7.18
N ILE A 135 5.39 2.23 -6.51
CA ILE A 135 5.02 3.37 -5.65
C ILE A 135 5.06 2.98 -4.17
N ILE A 136 4.34 1.93 -3.80
CA ILE A 136 4.03 1.58 -2.40
C ILE A 136 5.29 1.31 -1.57
N PRO A 137 6.29 0.52 -2.01
CA PRO A 137 7.50 0.33 -1.23
C PRO A 137 8.22 1.65 -0.90
N ASN A 138 8.16 2.65 -1.77
CA ASN A 138 8.85 3.93 -1.57
C ASN A 138 8.22 4.78 -0.47
N ILE A 139 7.01 4.46 -0.01
CA ILE A 139 6.38 5.12 1.15
C ILE A 139 7.27 4.98 2.39
N LEU A 140 8.06 3.90 2.49
CA LEU A 140 9.04 3.71 3.57
C LEU A 140 10.08 4.83 3.64
N LEU A 141 10.49 5.42 2.51
CA LEU A 141 11.40 6.58 2.50
C LEU A 141 10.72 7.81 3.11
N GLY A 142 9.45 8.02 2.78
CA GLY A 142 8.64 9.10 3.35
C GLY A 142 8.49 8.93 4.86
N GLN A 143 8.20 7.71 5.32
CA GLN A 143 8.11 7.41 6.75
C GLN A 143 9.46 7.58 7.45
N MET A 144 10.55 7.10 6.85
CA MET A 144 11.91 7.26 7.38
C MET A 144 12.22 8.72 7.71
N ILE A 145 11.97 9.62 6.76
CA ILE A 145 12.20 11.06 6.96
C ILE A 145 11.16 11.69 7.89
N GLY A 146 9.87 11.33 7.76
CA GLY A 146 8.80 11.88 8.58
C GLY A 146 9.01 11.67 10.08
N ARG A 147 9.68 10.58 10.50
CA ARG A 147 10.02 10.32 11.90
C ARG A 147 10.97 11.34 12.50
N TRP A 148 11.82 11.98 11.70
CA TRP A 148 12.63 13.10 12.17
C TRP A 148 11.77 14.32 12.48
N GLY A 149 10.67 14.52 11.75
CA GLY A 149 9.66 15.51 12.12
C GLY A 149 9.08 15.26 13.51
N ASN A 150 8.70 14.02 13.82
CA ASN A 150 8.19 13.67 15.16
C ASN A 150 9.22 13.94 16.26
N PHE A 151 10.50 13.67 16.01
CA PHE A 151 11.58 14.00 16.93
C PHE A 151 11.65 15.50 17.26
N TYR A 152 11.61 16.37 16.24
CA TYR A 152 11.59 17.82 16.47
C TYR A 152 10.28 18.30 17.14
N ASN A 153 9.17 17.62 16.91
CA ASN A 153 7.91 17.88 17.60
C ASN A 153 7.83 17.26 19.02
N HIS A 154 8.86 16.52 19.46
CA HIS A 154 8.85 15.78 20.73
C HIS A 154 7.62 14.86 20.88
N GLU A 155 7.31 14.13 19.81
CA GLU A 155 6.20 13.17 19.76
C GLU A 155 6.74 11.75 19.57
N ILE A 156 6.03 10.75 20.10
CA ILE A 156 6.28 9.33 19.81
C ILE A 156 7.69 8.88 20.27
N LEU A 157 8.10 9.31 21.45
CA LEU A 157 9.24 8.73 22.16
C LEU A 157 8.83 7.41 22.84
N GLY A 158 9.77 6.49 22.98
CA GLY A 158 9.49 5.15 23.53
C GLY A 158 9.38 5.10 25.05
N SER A 159 9.56 3.92 25.63
CA SER A 159 9.55 3.70 27.07
C SER A 159 10.64 4.51 27.79
N THR A 160 10.45 4.75 29.08
CA THR A 160 11.39 5.50 29.91
C THR A 160 12.67 4.70 30.12
N VAL A 161 13.82 5.36 30.02
CA VAL A 161 15.14 4.76 30.15
C VAL A 161 16.08 5.67 30.93
N SER A 162 17.16 5.08 31.47
CA SER A 162 18.21 5.87 32.12
C SER A 162 19.02 6.65 31.09
N TYR A 163 19.53 7.81 31.49
CA TYR A 163 20.31 8.68 30.62
C TYR A 163 21.62 8.02 30.15
N GLU A 164 22.23 7.18 30.99
CA GLU A 164 23.46 6.43 30.69
C GLU A 164 23.25 5.41 29.56
N SER A 165 22.06 4.82 29.48
CA SER A 165 21.72 3.86 28.42
C SER A 165 21.71 4.50 27.02
N LEU A 166 21.61 5.83 26.94
CA LEU A 166 21.60 6.61 25.70
C LEU A 166 23.00 7.12 25.31
N SER A 167 24.07 6.64 25.95
CA SER A 167 25.46 7.07 25.71
C SER A 167 25.96 6.84 24.27
N TYR A 168 25.35 5.91 23.53
CA TYR A 168 25.66 5.66 22.12
C TYR A 168 25.11 6.74 21.17
N LEU A 169 24.25 7.65 21.64
CA LEU A 169 23.64 8.70 20.84
C LEU A 169 24.42 10.01 20.96
N PRO A 170 24.46 10.81 19.87
CA PRO A 170 24.94 12.19 19.94
C PRO A 170 24.13 13.04 20.91
N GLU A 171 24.81 14.00 21.54
CA GLU A 171 24.24 14.89 22.56
C GLU A 171 23.02 15.68 22.05
N PHE A 172 23.03 16.11 20.78
CA PHE A 172 21.91 16.83 20.16
C PHE A 172 20.62 16.02 20.05
N ILE A 173 20.72 14.68 20.03
CA ILE A 173 19.57 13.76 20.04
C ILE A 173 19.17 13.52 21.48
N LYS A 174 20.14 13.09 22.29
CA LYS A 174 19.95 12.66 23.67
C LYS A 174 19.25 13.72 24.53
N ASN A 175 19.63 14.99 24.37
CA ASN A 175 19.09 16.11 25.14
C ASN A 175 17.69 16.55 24.69
N LYS A 176 17.06 15.82 23.75
CA LYS A 176 15.68 16.03 23.32
C LYS A 176 14.79 14.81 23.52
N LEU A 177 15.34 13.70 24.04
CA LEU A 177 14.62 12.45 24.28
C LEU A 177 13.85 12.46 25.61
N PHE A 178 13.04 13.48 25.84
CA PHE A 178 12.15 13.54 26.99
C PHE A 178 10.90 14.34 26.64
N TYR A 179 9.86 14.16 27.47
CA TYR A 179 8.66 14.99 27.47
C TYR A 179 8.76 15.98 28.63
N PHE A 180 8.34 17.23 28.44
CA PHE A 180 8.13 18.09 29.59
C PHE A 180 6.84 17.69 30.31
N PRO A 181 6.72 18.08 31.59
CA PRO A 181 5.47 18.03 32.32
C PRO A 181 4.34 18.75 31.56
N SER A 182 3.12 18.21 31.66
CA SER A 182 1.93 18.88 31.09
C SER A 182 1.54 20.07 31.95
N PHE A 183 1.27 21.22 31.30
CA PHE A 183 0.76 22.42 31.95
C PHE A 183 -0.74 22.70 31.67
N GLY A 184 -1.44 21.80 30.97
CA GLY A 184 -2.82 22.01 30.51
C GLY A 184 -3.89 22.08 31.61
N THR A 185 -3.51 21.83 32.86
CA THR A 185 -4.37 21.83 34.04
C THR A 185 -4.07 22.97 35.01
N PHE A 186 -3.07 23.81 34.70
CA PHE A 186 -2.83 25.01 35.47
C PHE A 186 -3.89 26.05 35.08
N HIS A 187 -4.37 26.83 36.05
CA HIS A 187 -5.32 27.90 35.80
C HIS A 187 -4.61 29.23 35.57
N ASN A 188 -5.25 30.13 34.82
CA ASN A 188 -4.78 31.49 34.68
C ASN A 188 -4.89 32.19 36.05
N PRO A 189 -3.82 32.77 36.60
CA PRO A 189 -3.88 33.46 37.89
C PRO A 189 -4.78 34.70 37.88
N ASP A 190 -4.97 35.34 36.72
CA ASP A 190 -5.89 36.48 36.58
C ASP A 190 -7.37 36.04 36.51
N ASN A 191 -7.62 34.77 36.15
CA ASN A 191 -8.95 34.19 36.08
C ASN A 191 -8.90 32.68 36.36
N ILE A 192 -9.19 32.28 37.59
CA ILE A 192 -9.09 30.88 38.05
C ILE A 192 -10.03 29.91 37.31
N ASN A 193 -11.02 30.42 36.57
CA ASN A 193 -11.92 29.61 35.75
C ASN A 193 -11.36 29.32 34.33
N ASP A 194 -10.26 29.98 33.96
CA ASP A 194 -9.60 29.82 32.67
C ASP A 194 -8.34 28.95 32.82
N LEU A 195 -8.03 28.11 31.84
CA LEU A 195 -6.81 27.31 31.86
C LEU A 195 -5.63 28.17 31.37
N LEU A 196 -4.48 28.02 32.01
CA LEU A 196 -3.21 28.63 31.61
C LEU A 196 -2.85 28.23 30.16
N VAL A 197 -3.22 27.02 29.75
CA VAL A 197 -3.10 26.52 28.38
C VAL A 197 -4.41 25.86 27.97
N ASN A 198 -5.21 26.54 27.14
CA ASN A 198 -6.58 26.14 26.75
C ASN A 198 -6.70 24.96 25.76
N HIS A 199 -5.62 24.20 25.53
CA HIS A 199 -5.61 23.05 24.61
C HIS A 199 -4.84 21.88 25.21
N ASP A 200 -5.36 20.65 25.07
CA ASP A 200 -4.77 19.37 25.50
C ASP A 200 -3.42 19.01 24.81
N GLY A 201 -2.76 19.98 24.19
CA GLY A 201 -1.40 19.89 23.68
C GLY A 201 -0.55 20.97 24.31
N TRP A 202 0.35 20.58 25.21
CA TRP A 202 1.28 21.43 25.95
C TRP A 202 2.28 22.26 25.09
N TRP A 203 2.13 22.32 23.76
CA TRP A 203 3.14 22.85 22.84
C TRP A 203 2.72 24.07 22.00
N ILE A 204 1.65 24.74 22.40
CA ILE A 204 1.46 26.17 22.11
C ILE A 204 1.99 26.96 23.31
N VAL A 205 3.16 26.58 23.83
CA VAL A 205 3.96 27.51 24.61
C VAL A 205 4.65 28.41 23.59
N GLY A 206 3.94 29.40 23.05
CA GLY A 206 4.64 30.48 22.36
C GLY A 206 5.57 31.20 23.34
N SER A 207 6.44 32.08 22.86
CA SER A 207 7.26 32.94 23.73
C SER A 207 6.42 33.60 24.84
N GLU A 208 5.17 33.96 24.53
CA GLU A 208 4.19 34.51 25.47
C GLU A 208 3.85 33.61 26.67
N VAL A 209 3.81 32.29 26.48
CA VAL A 209 3.49 31.35 27.57
C VAL A 209 4.74 31.06 28.39
N TYR A 210 5.93 31.05 27.79
CA TYR A 210 7.20 30.97 28.52
C TYR A 210 7.42 32.19 29.42
N ASP A 211 7.14 33.39 28.91
CA ASP A 211 7.24 34.64 29.69
C ASP A 211 6.20 34.66 30.82
N LYS A 212 4.98 34.17 30.57
CA LYS A 212 3.95 33.94 31.60
C LYS A 212 4.43 32.95 32.67
N ILE A 213 4.90 31.77 32.26
CA ILE A 213 5.43 30.71 33.14
C ILE A 213 6.49 31.24 34.10
N LYS A 214 7.40 32.10 33.62
CA LYS A 214 8.47 32.70 34.43
C LYS A 214 7.95 33.56 35.61
N HIS A 215 6.74 34.09 35.50
CA HIS A 215 6.12 34.93 36.53
C HIS A 215 5.28 34.15 37.57
N PHE A 216 5.02 32.85 37.38
CA PHE A 216 3.96 32.12 38.10
C PHE A 216 4.44 30.97 39.01
N ILE A 217 5.63 31.10 39.60
CA ILE A 217 6.31 30.09 40.44
C ILE A 217 5.48 29.62 41.68
N SER A 218 4.36 30.28 42.02
CA SER A 218 3.61 30.05 43.27
C SER A 218 2.20 29.40 43.13
N SER A 219 1.81 28.87 41.98
CA SER A 219 0.48 28.22 41.81
C SER A 219 0.52 26.69 41.98
N ASP A 220 -0.53 26.12 42.59
CA ASP A 220 -0.62 24.69 42.92
C ASP A 220 -1.18 23.81 41.78
N TYR A 221 -0.65 22.59 41.65
CA TYR A 221 -1.04 21.50 40.75
C TYR A 221 -1.00 20.16 41.50
N ASN A 222 -2.12 19.44 41.62
CA ASN A 222 -2.18 18.16 42.36
C ASN A 222 -1.53 18.23 43.77
N ASN A 223 -1.74 19.33 44.50
CA ASN A 223 -1.09 19.65 45.79
C ASN A 223 0.45 19.90 45.72
N GLN A 224 0.99 20.23 44.54
CA GLN A 224 2.39 20.58 44.31
C GLN A 224 2.53 21.95 43.62
N THR A 225 3.46 22.79 44.04
CA THR A 225 3.68 24.10 43.41
C THR A 225 4.33 23.95 42.02
N PHE A 226 4.15 24.95 41.15
CA PHE A 226 4.82 25.02 39.83
C PHE A 226 6.35 24.83 39.94
N ASP A 227 6.97 25.37 40.99
CA ASP A 227 8.38 25.17 41.33
C ASP A 227 8.72 23.68 41.57
N GLN A 228 7.87 22.95 42.29
CA GLN A 228 8.06 21.52 42.54
C GLN A 228 7.97 20.69 41.26
N VAL A 229 7.17 21.10 40.27
CA VAL A 229 7.04 20.41 38.97
C VAL A 229 8.28 20.64 38.10
N LEU A 230 8.79 21.86 38.02
CA LEU A 230 9.99 22.17 37.23
C LEU A 230 11.29 21.65 37.86
N ASN A 231 11.35 21.54 39.19
CA ASN A 231 12.50 20.98 39.89
C ASN A 231 12.56 19.45 39.88
N GLN A 232 11.59 18.77 39.24
CA GLN A 232 11.66 17.32 39.03
C GLN A 232 12.82 16.94 38.11
N LYS A 233 13.37 15.75 38.33
CA LYS A 233 14.41 15.19 37.46
C LYS A 233 13.84 14.88 36.07
N ILE A 234 14.66 15.14 35.04
CA ILE A 234 14.28 14.83 33.66
C ILE A 234 14.17 13.33 33.47
N ILE A 235 13.04 12.88 32.92
CA ILE A 235 12.79 11.47 32.59
C ILE A 235 13.04 11.30 31.10
N TYR A 236 14.07 10.54 30.75
CA TYR A 236 14.43 10.27 29.37
C TYR A 236 13.69 9.06 28.80
N ASN A 237 13.53 9.05 27.48
CA ASN A 237 12.78 8.06 26.72
C ASN A 237 13.63 7.45 25.60
N GLN A 238 13.26 6.24 25.15
CA GLN A 238 13.94 5.60 24.04
C GLN A 238 13.76 6.38 22.73
N PRO A 239 14.78 6.38 21.84
CA PRO A 239 14.74 7.06 20.53
C PRO A 239 13.92 6.26 19.51
N LEU A 240 12.65 6.00 19.80
CA LEU A 240 11.81 5.13 18.97
C LEU A 240 11.72 5.62 17.52
N PHE A 241 11.71 6.95 17.32
CA PHE A 241 11.75 7.59 16.01
C PHE A 241 12.95 7.13 15.16
N LEU A 242 14.12 6.95 15.78
CA LEU A 242 15.37 6.61 15.09
C LEU A 242 15.35 5.13 14.67
N PHE A 243 14.90 4.25 15.56
CA PHE A 243 14.70 2.84 15.23
C PHE A 243 13.67 2.67 14.11
N GLU A 244 12.54 3.38 14.19
CA GLU A 244 11.52 3.34 13.13
C GLU A 244 12.06 3.89 11.80
N SER A 245 12.83 4.98 11.84
CA SER A 245 13.47 5.57 10.66
C SER A 245 14.42 4.56 9.99
N PHE A 246 15.32 3.97 10.77
CA PHE A 246 16.33 3.04 10.28
C PHE A 246 15.74 1.72 9.79
N LEU A 247 14.78 1.13 10.51
CA LEU A 247 14.13 -0.12 10.11
C LEU A 247 13.33 0.05 8.83
N ASN A 248 12.63 1.18 8.66
CA ASN A 248 11.93 1.48 7.41
C ASN A 248 12.90 1.62 6.22
N PHE A 249 14.05 2.25 6.44
CA PHE A 249 15.09 2.35 5.42
C PHE A 249 15.66 0.99 5.01
N ILE A 250 16.02 0.16 5.99
CA ILE A 250 16.51 -1.21 5.75
C ILE A 250 15.45 -2.00 4.98
N LEU A 251 14.18 -1.94 5.42
CA LEU A 251 13.11 -2.64 4.73
C LEU A 251 12.95 -2.17 3.28
N TRP A 252 13.08 -0.87 3.02
CA TRP A 252 13.05 -0.34 1.67
C TRP A 252 14.20 -0.89 0.81
N ILE A 253 15.43 -0.95 1.35
CA ILE A 253 16.59 -1.55 0.67
C ILE A 253 16.33 -3.03 0.37
N LEU A 254 15.83 -3.78 1.36
CA LEU A 254 15.54 -5.20 1.21
C LEU A 254 14.50 -5.43 0.11
N ILE A 255 13.37 -4.71 0.12
CA ILE A 255 12.34 -4.87 -0.91
C ILE A 255 12.88 -4.49 -2.29
N THR A 256 13.62 -3.38 -2.37
CA THR A 256 14.00 -2.76 -3.64
C THR A 256 15.16 -3.49 -4.33
N PHE A 257 16.15 -3.93 -3.57
CA PHE A 257 17.39 -4.48 -4.11
C PHE A 257 17.56 -5.98 -3.86
N VAL A 258 17.00 -6.51 -2.77
CA VAL A 258 17.11 -7.94 -2.45
C VAL A 258 15.91 -8.69 -3.03
N ILE A 259 14.70 -8.44 -2.51
CA ILE A 259 13.49 -9.21 -2.85
C ILE A 259 13.25 -9.22 -4.35
N LYS A 260 13.26 -8.06 -5.01
CA LYS A 260 13.06 -7.96 -6.47
C LYS A 260 14.05 -8.78 -7.30
N ASN A 261 15.25 -9.06 -6.78
CA ASN A 261 16.32 -9.77 -7.48
C ASN A 261 16.53 -11.22 -7.00
N ILE A 262 15.84 -11.68 -5.94
CA ILE A 262 15.97 -13.05 -5.40
C ILE A 262 15.73 -14.10 -6.49
N GLY A 263 14.69 -13.92 -7.32
CA GLY A 263 14.37 -14.87 -8.39
C GLY A 263 15.55 -15.11 -9.33
N MET A 264 16.22 -14.03 -9.76
CA MET A 264 17.41 -14.08 -10.61
C MET A 264 18.57 -14.86 -9.97
N TRP A 265 18.79 -14.71 -8.66
CA TRP A 265 19.89 -15.38 -7.97
C TRP A 265 19.63 -16.88 -7.74
N PHE A 266 18.39 -17.26 -7.43
CA PHE A 266 18.06 -18.64 -7.06
C PHE A 266 17.41 -19.48 -8.16
N SER A 267 17.04 -18.88 -9.29
CA SER A 267 16.47 -19.65 -10.40
C SER A 267 17.42 -20.74 -10.90
N LYS A 268 16.88 -21.95 -11.09
CA LYS A 268 17.53 -23.10 -11.74
C LYS A 268 16.55 -23.70 -12.75
N PRO A 269 16.98 -24.03 -13.98
CA PRO A 269 18.33 -23.83 -14.54
C PRO A 269 18.65 -22.34 -14.78
N LYS A 270 19.94 -22.00 -14.97
CA LYS A 270 20.33 -20.66 -15.42
C LYS A 270 20.24 -20.54 -16.95
N PRO A 271 19.94 -19.36 -17.51
CA PRO A 271 19.85 -19.18 -18.96
C PRO A 271 21.10 -19.59 -19.73
N TRP A 272 22.28 -19.25 -19.20
CA TRP A 272 23.59 -19.59 -19.78
C TRP A 272 24.01 -21.04 -19.56
N GLU A 273 23.24 -21.84 -18.81
CA GLU A 273 23.43 -23.29 -18.75
C GLU A 273 22.66 -24.00 -19.87
N LEU A 274 21.51 -23.44 -20.28
CA LEU A 274 20.67 -23.96 -21.35
C LEU A 274 21.21 -23.58 -22.74
N GLU A 275 21.58 -22.31 -22.90
CA GLU A 275 22.05 -21.75 -24.19
C GLU A 275 23.35 -20.95 -23.98
N PRO A 276 24.50 -21.61 -23.76
CA PRO A 276 25.74 -20.94 -23.39
C PRO A 276 26.24 -19.91 -24.42
N THR A 277 26.03 -20.16 -25.71
CA THR A 277 26.46 -19.26 -26.79
C THR A 277 25.62 -17.97 -26.87
N ALA A 278 24.39 -17.99 -26.35
CA ALA A 278 23.53 -16.81 -26.36
C ALA A 278 23.86 -15.81 -25.24
N PHE A 279 24.60 -16.23 -24.21
CA PHE A 279 24.84 -15.44 -23.00
C PHE A 279 26.33 -15.39 -22.62
N PRO A 280 27.20 -14.76 -23.44
CA PRO A 280 28.62 -14.59 -23.09
C PRO A 280 28.78 -13.67 -21.87
N GLY A 281 29.56 -14.09 -20.88
CA GLY A 281 29.84 -13.27 -19.70
C GLY A 281 30.60 -14.02 -18.60
N TRP A 282 31.08 -13.29 -17.59
CA TRP A 282 31.88 -13.86 -16.49
C TRP A 282 31.15 -14.96 -15.68
N PHE A 283 29.81 -14.93 -15.68
CA PHE A 283 28.93 -15.90 -15.02
C PHE A 283 28.75 -17.20 -15.81
N ASN A 284 29.09 -17.20 -17.11
CA ASN A 284 29.02 -18.35 -17.99
C ASN A 284 30.36 -19.08 -17.94
N LYS A 285 30.33 -20.37 -17.58
CA LYS A 285 31.53 -21.19 -17.42
C LYS A 285 32.19 -21.54 -18.75
N GLN A 286 31.43 -21.60 -19.84
CA GLN A 286 31.93 -22.00 -21.16
C GLN A 286 32.45 -20.79 -21.94
N TYR A 287 31.70 -19.69 -21.97
CA TYR A 287 32.01 -18.53 -22.82
C TYR A 287 31.98 -17.22 -22.03
N LYS A 288 33.17 -16.66 -21.73
CA LYS A 288 33.29 -15.38 -21.01
C LYS A 288 33.04 -14.16 -21.92
N SER A 289 33.35 -14.31 -23.19
CA SER A 289 33.13 -13.39 -24.31
C SER A 289 33.04 -14.22 -25.60
N LEU A 290 32.39 -13.69 -26.62
CA LEU A 290 32.20 -14.33 -27.93
C LEU A 290 32.26 -13.31 -29.06
N LYS A 291 32.69 -13.73 -30.24
CA LYS A 291 32.57 -12.93 -31.48
C LYS A 291 31.09 -12.74 -31.84
N GLU A 292 30.76 -11.63 -32.49
CA GLU A 292 29.38 -11.29 -32.84
C GLU A 292 28.72 -12.33 -33.74
N SER A 293 29.47 -12.95 -34.65
CA SER A 293 29.01 -14.04 -35.53
C SER A 293 28.57 -15.29 -34.78
N ASP A 294 29.17 -15.55 -33.61
CA ASP A 294 29.04 -16.80 -32.88
C ASP A 294 27.97 -16.71 -31.78
N ILE A 295 27.48 -15.49 -31.52
CA ILE A 295 26.43 -15.26 -30.54
C ILE A 295 25.10 -15.68 -31.16
N LYS A 296 24.51 -16.72 -30.59
CA LYS A 296 23.14 -17.13 -30.91
C LYS A 296 22.18 -16.01 -30.54
N ASP A 297 21.48 -15.49 -31.53
CA ASP A 297 20.49 -14.44 -31.31
C ASP A 297 19.20 -15.01 -30.71
N ILE A 298 18.60 -14.25 -29.81
CA ILE A 298 17.32 -14.57 -29.17
C ILE A 298 16.41 -13.40 -29.44
N GLN A 299 15.18 -13.67 -29.90
CA GLN A 299 14.19 -12.62 -30.12
C GLN A 299 13.92 -11.87 -28.82
N THR A 300 14.09 -10.55 -28.87
CA THR A 300 13.89 -9.67 -27.72
C THR A 300 13.18 -8.39 -28.10
N LEU A 301 12.27 -7.95 -27.22
CA LEU A 301 11.50 -6.72 -27.34
C LEU A 301 12.35 -5.44 -27.36
N VAL A 302 13.57 -5.49 -26.81
CA VAL A 302 14.46 -4.34 -26.63
C VAL A 302 15.84 -4.69 -27.17
N PRO A 303 16.50 -3.80 -27.93
CA PRO A 303 17.85 -4.06 -28.44
C PRO A 303 18.84 -4.28 -27.31
N ILE A 304 19.63 -5.34 -27.43
CA ILE A 304 20.60 -5.76 -26.41
C ILE A 304 21.89 -4.95 -26.55
N LYS A 305 22.31 -4.29 -25.47
CA LYS A 305 23.57 -3.55 -25.42
C LYS A 305 24.70 -4.43 -24.91
N TYR A 306 25.55 -4.92 -25.80
CA TYR A 306 26.75 -5.69 -25.45
C TYR A 306 27.93 -4.78 -25.07
N LYS A 307 28.80 -5.25 -24.18
CA LYS A 307 30.09 -4.61 -23.88
C LYS A 307 31.17 -5.22 -24.76
N LYS A 308 31.89 -4.37 -25.49
CA LYS A 308 33.05 -4.77 -26.31
C LYS A 308 34.25 -5.07 -25.42
N VAL A 309 34.98 -6.13 -25.76
CA VAL A 309 36.23 -6.56 -25.13
C VAL A 309 37.24 -6.78 -26.24
N ILE A 310 38.40 -6.15 -26.14
CA ILE A 310 39.50 -6.33 -27.08
C ILE A 310 40.39 -7.42 -26.50
N ILE A 311 40.60 -8.50 -27.25
CA ILE A 311 41.43 -9.63 -26.79
C ILE A 311 42.85 -9.53 -27.35
N ASN A 312 42.98 -9.13 -28.62
CA ASN A 312 44.27 -8.97 -29.26
C ASN A 312 44.45 -7.52 -29.76
N MET A 313 45.55 -6.86 -29.36
CA MET A 313 45.82 -5.47 -29.76
C MET A 313 46.28 -5.36 -31.21
N ASP A 314 46.94 -6.40 -31.72
CA ASP A 314 47.55 -6.40 -33.06
C ASP A 314 46.50 -6.63 -34.16
N ASP A 315 45.59 -7.60 -33.98
CA ASP A 315 44.55 -7.95 -34.96
C ASP A 315 43.19 -7.26 -34.72
N ARG A 316 43.07 -6.43 -33.67
CA ARG A 316 41.81 -5.80 -33.21
C ARG A 316 40.62 -6.76 -33.15
N GLU A 317 40.81 -7.98 -32.63
CA GLU A 317 39.69 -8.89 -32.41
C GLU A 317 38.80 -8.37 -31.28
N ILE A 318 37.56 -8.00 -31.65
CA ILE A 318 36.54 -7.50 -30.73
C ILE A 318 35.57 -8.63 -30.41
N GLU A 319 35.50 -8.99 -29.14
CA GLU A 319 34.45 -9.86 -28.61
C GLU A 319 33.42 -9.08 -27.80
N LEU A 320 32.26 -9.68 -27.61
CA LEU A 320 31.13 -9.13 -26.91
C LEU A 320 30.84 -9.93 -25.64
N LYS A 321 30.46 -9.22 -24.58
CA LYS A 321 29.97 -9.82 -23.33
C LYS A 321 28.78 -9.07 -22.75
N LEU A 322 28.00 -9.77 -21.95
CA LEU A 322 26.89 -9.22 -21.18
C LEU A 322 27.26 -9.02 -19.72
N SER A 323 26.65 -8.03 -19.08
CA SER A 323 26.57 -8.02 -17.62
C SER A 323 25.55 -9.07 -17.15
N PHE A 324 25.71 -9.55 -15.91
CA PHE A 324 24.80 -10.54 -15.31
C PHE A 324 23.33 -10.11 -15.39
N TYR A 325 23.05 -8.84 -15.09
CA TYR A 325 21.68 -8.29 -15.14
C TYR A 325 21.14 -8.24 -16.58
N GLN A 326 21.97 -7.87 -17.56
CA GLN A 326 21.54 -7.87 -18.96
C GLN A 326 21.30 -9.27 -19.49
N ALA A 327 22.11 -10.26 -19.09
CA ALA A 327 21.88 -11.65 -19.45
C ALA A 327 20.55 -12.17 -18.88
N TRP A 328 20.23 -11.84 -17.63
CA TRP A 328 18.93 -12.17 -17.04
C TRP A 328 17.76 -11.47 -17.75
N ASN A 329 17.90 -10.18 -18.05
CA ASN A 329 16.86 -9.45 -18.76
C ASN A 329 16.66 -10.00 -20.18
N LYS A 330 17.74 -10.30 -20.91
CA LYS A 330 17.68 -10.96 -22.23
C LYS A 330 16.93 -12.30 -22.14
N ALA A 331 17.19 -13.09 -21.09
CA ALA A 331 16.60 -14.41 -20.93
C ALA A 331 15.11 -14.42 -20.56
N PHE A 332 14.62 -13.39 -19.84
CA PHE A 332 13.25 -13.40 -19.32
C PHE A 332 12.47 -12.12 -19.59
N TYR A 333 12.95 -10.96 -19.12
CA TYR A 333 12.20 -9.70 -19.17
C TYR A 333 12.04 -9.15 -20.58
N TRP A 334 13.03 -9.34 -21.44
CA TRP A 334 13.04 -8.89 -22.83
C TRP A 334 12.72 -10.01 -23.81
N TYR A 335 12.70 -11.27 -23.36
CA TYR A 335 12.38 -12.43 -24.19
C TYR A 335 11.01 -12.27 -24.85
N GLU A 336 11.01 -12.39 -26.17
CA GLU A 336 9.84 -12.39 -27.03
C GLU A 336 9.59 -13.81 -27.58
N PRO A 337 8.39 -14.38 -27.40
CA PRO A 337 8.06 -15.69 -27.97
C PRO A 337 7.92 -15.66 -29.50
N ASP A 338 7.98 -16.83 -30.14
CA ASP A 338 7.73 -16.96 -31.58
C ASP A 338 6.35 -16.42 -31.95
N GLN A 339 6.33 -15.46 -32.88
CA GLN A 339 5.14 -14.77 -33.36
C GLN A 339 4.07 -15.74 -33.90
N ASN A 340 4.44 -16.86 -34.50
CA ASN A 340 3.48 -17.83 -35.02
C ASN A 340 2.69 -18.50 -33.89
N ILE A 341 3.36 -18.85 -32.80
CA ILE A 341 2.72 -19.47 -31.62
C ILE A 341 1.83 -18.44 -30.92
N VAL A 342 2.29 -17.19 -30.81
CA VAL A 342 1.51 -16.08 -30.25
C VAL A 342 0.22 -15.86 -31.04
N ASN A 343 0.30 -15.77 -32.37
CA ASN A 343 -0.86 -15.53 -33.24
C ASN A 343 -1.90 -16.66 -33.15
N ASN A 344 -1.44 -17.91 -33.10
CA ASN A 344 -2.32 -19.07 -32.93
C ASN A 344 -3.07 -19.02 -31.60
N LEU A 345 -2.35 -18.82 -30.49
CA LEU A 345 -2.93 -18.73 -29.15
C LEU A 345 -3.90 -17.54 -29.06
N GLN A 346 -3.55 -16.40 -29.66
CA GLN A 346 -4.41 -15.22 -29.71
C GLN A 346 -5.73 -15.49 -30.43
N THR A 347 -5.69 -16.24 -31.54
CA THR A 347 -6.90 -16.62 -32.30
C THR A 347 -7.80 -17.56 -31.47
N GLU A 348 -7.21 -18.52 -30.76
CA GLU A 348 -7.96 -19.39 -29.85
C GLU A 348 -8.62 -18.62 -28.71
N ILE A 349 -7.88 -17.70 -28.09
CA ILE A 349 -8.38 -16.82 -27.03
C ILE A 349 -9.57 -16.00 -27.53
N PHE A 350 -9.46 -15.37 -28.70
CA PHE A 350 -10.55 -14.57 -29.26
C PHE A 350 -11.79 -15.41 -29.58
N LYS A 351 -11.60 -16.61 -30.16
CA LYS A 351 -12.71 -17.54 -30.42
C LYS A 351 -13.42 -17.96 -29.13
N TYR A 352 -12.67 -18.22 -28.06
CA TYR A 352 -13.24 -18.51 -26.75
C TYR A 352 -14.04 -17.33 -26.17
N PHE A 353 -13.52 -16.10 -26.26
CA PHE A 353 -14.23 -14.93 -25.75
C PHE A 353 -15.50 -14.61 -26.53
N ASP A 354 -15.50 -14.78 -27.85
CA ASP A 354 -16.68 -14.60 -28.68
C ASP A 354 -17.77 -15.65 -28.36
N THR A 355 -17.40 -16.93 -28.30
CA THR A 355 -18.32 -18.01 -27.92
C THR A 355 -18.90 -17.81 -26.50
N LYS A 356 -18.06 -17.39 -25.54
CA LYS A 356 -18.51 -17.04 -24.19
C LYS A 356 -19.47 -15.86 -24.19
N TYR A 357 -19.18 -14.80 -24.94
CA TYR A 357 -20.04 -13.64 -25.04
C TYR A 357 -21.43 -14.01 -25.59
N ASN A 358 -21.47 -14.80 -26.66
CA ASN A 358 -22.71 -15.29 -27.26
C ASN A 358 -23.52 -16.15 -26.28
N ALA A 359 -22.87 -17.05 -25.55
CA ALA A 359 -23.50 -17.86 -24.51
C ALA A 359 -24.05 -17.01 -23.34
N GLU A 360 -23.32 -15.96 -22.93
CA GLU A 360 -23.78 -15.03 -21.90
C GLU A 360 -25.03 -14.26 -22.33
N GLN A 361 -25.08 -13.79 -23.58
CA GLN A 361 -26.26 -13.10 -24.11
C GLN A 361 -27.47 -14.05 -24.20
N GLN A 362 -27.25 -15.29 -24.63
CA GLN A 362 -28.29 -16.32 -24.64
C GLN A 362 -28.82 -16.59 -23.22
N PHE A 363 -27.93 -16.72 -22.23
CA PHE A 363 -28.32 -16.93 -20.84
C PHE A 363 -29.09 -15.74 -20.24
N LYS A 364 -28.69 -14.49 -20.57
CA LYS A 364 -29.46 -13.29 -20.21
C LYS A 364 -30.88 -13.33 -20.78
N ARG A 365 -31.04 -13.72 -22.04
CA ARG A 365 -32.36 -13.91 -22.68
C ARG A 365 -33.19 -14.98 -21.96
N ILE A 366 -32.59 -16.12 -21.63
CA ILE A 366 -33.27 -17.20 -20.87
C ILE A 366 -33.75 -16.69 -19.50
N LYS A 367 -32.93 -15.90 -18.79
CA LYS A 367 -33.29 -15.30 -17.48
C LYS A 367 -34.48 -14.34 -17.60
N ILE A 368 -34.51 -13.51 -18.65
CA ILE A 368 -35.62 -12.60 -18.92
C ILE A 368 -36.89 -13.39 -19.27
N GLN A 369 -36.78 -14.38 -20.17
CA GLN A 369 -37.90 -15.24 -20.54
C GLN A 369 -38.50 -15.97 -19.33
N HIS A 370 -37.65 -16.51 -18.46
CA HIS A 370 -38.07 -17.14 -17.21
C HIS A 370 -38.85 -16.16 -16.32
N LYS A 371 -38.32 -14.94 -16.10
CA LYS A 371 -39.00 -13.90 -15.32
C LYS A 371 -40.37 -13.56 -15.91
N ASN A 372 -40.44 -13.38 -17.23
CA ASN A 372 -41.70 -13.07 -17.93
C ASN A 372 -42.71 -14.22 -17.83
N LYS A 373 -42.26 -15.47 -17.92
CA LYS A 373 -43.12 -16.66 -17.72
C LYS A 373 -43.67 -16.74 -16.31
N LEU A 374 -42.86 -16.52 -15.28
CA LEU A 374 -43.33 -16.51 -13.89
C LEU A 374 -44.41 -15.44 -13.67
N ILE A 375 -44.20 -14.23 -14.19
CA ILE A 375 -45.18 -13.14 -14.12
C ILE A 375 -46.46 -13.50 -14.87
N LYS A 376 -46.35 -14.11 -16.06
CA LYS A 376 -47.49 -14.55 -16.85
C LYS A 376 -48.30 -15.62 -16.12
N ILE A 377 -47.64 -16.64 -15.58
CA ILE A 377 -48.28 -17.69 -14.76
C ILE A 377 -49.00 -17.05 -13.58
N GLN A 378 -48.35 -16.16 -12.82
CA GLN A 378 -49.00 -15.47 -11.70
C GLN A 378 -50.24 -14.71 -12.16
N LYS A 379 -50.13 -13.86 -13.18
CA LYS A 379 -51.24 -13.06 -13.69
C LYS A 379 -52.41 -13.89 -14.20
N ASP A 380 -52.13 -14.99 -14.92
CA ASP A 380 -53.14 -15.88 -15.48
C ASP A 380 -53.93 -16.60 -14.38
N TYR A 381 -53.26 -16.99 -13.29
CA TYR A 381 -53.93 -17.60 -12.13
C TYR A 381 -54.62 -16.57 -11.23
N ASP A 382 -54.04 -15.38 -11.05
CA ASP A 382 -54.66 -14.29 -10.29
C ASP A 382 -56.02 -13.89 -10.88
N LEU A 383 -56.12 -13.79 -12.22
CA LEU A 383 -57.38 -13.54 -12.94
C LEU A 383 -58.42 -14.65 -12.75
N LYS A 384 -57.98 -15.91 -12.60
CA LYS A 384 -58.87 -17.05 -12.35
C LYS A 384 -59.32 -17.08 -10.89
N LEU A 385 -58.39 -16.83 -9.97
CA LEU A 385 -58.64 -16.80 -8.53
C LEU A 385 -59.55 -15.63 -8.15
N SER A 386 -59.45 -14.47 -8.81
CA SER A 386 -60.30 -13.30 -8.54
C SER A 386 -61.78 -13.50 -8.87
N ARG A 387 -62.12 -14.52 -9.68
CA ARG A 387 -63.49 -14.88 -10.06
C ARG A 387 -64.14 -15.92 -9.15
N LEU A 388 -63.41 -16.42 -8.15
CA LEU A 388 -63.82 -17.52 -7.28
C LEU A 388 -63.93 -17.08 -5.81
N ASN A 389 -64.82 -17.71 -5.06
CA ASN A 389 -64.90 -17.51 -3.62
C ASN A 389 -63.68 -18.17 -2.94
N LYS A 390 -63.01 -17.44 -2.03
CA LYS A 390 -61.80 -17.88 -1.33
C LYS A 390 -61.99 -19.17 -0.51
N ASN A 391 -63.22 -19.44 -0.05
CA ASN A 391 -63.54 -20.63 0.74
C ASN A 391 -63.98 -21.84 -0.10
N SER A 392 -63.94 -21.73 -1.44
CA SER A 392 -64.31 -22.85 -2.31
C SER A 392 -63.16 -23.86 -2.47
N ASP A 393 -63.48 -25.15 -2.53
CA ASP A 393 -62.49 -26.21 -2.80
C ASP A 393 -61.75 -25.97 -4.12
N LYS A 394 -62.47 -25.44 -5.11
CA LYS A 394 -61.95 -25.05 -6.44
C LYS A 394 -60.87 -23.97 -6.36
N TYR A 395 -60.98 -23.03 -5.41
CA TYR A 395 -59.97 -22.00 -5.16
C TYR A 395 -58.67 -22.60 -4.61
N ASN A 396 -58.80 -23.50 -3.62
CA ASN A 396 -57.66 -24.20 -3.03
C ASN A 396 -56.94 -25.11 -4.03
N GLU A 397 -57.70 -25.78 -4.91
CA GLU A 397 -57.14 -26.59 -6.00
C GLU A 397 -56.33 -25.75 -7.00
N LEU A 398 -56.86 -24.59 -7.41
CA LEU A 398 -56.16 -23.64 -8.29
C LEU A 398 -54.88 -23.09 -7.66
N LEU A 399 -54.86 -22.81 -6.35
CA LEU A 399 -53.64 -22.42 -5.63
C LEU A 399 -52.58 -23.54 -5.63
N LYS A 400 -53.01 -24.79 -5.49
CA LYS A 400 -52.11 -25.95 -5.56
C LYS A 400 -51.49 -26.08 -6.95
N LEU A 401 -52.30 -25.92 -8.00
CA LEU A 401 -51.85 -25.91 -9.40
C LEU A 401 -50.89 -24.75 -9.68
N LEU A 402 -51.19 -23.53 -9.20
CA LEU A 402 -50.28 -22.38 -9.32
C LEU A 402 -48.92 -22.70 -8.72
N LYS A 403 -48.88 -23.25 -7.49
CA LYS A 403 -47.62 -23.64 -6.83
C LYS A 403 -46.87 -24.70 -7.64
N GLN A 404 -47.57 -25.66 -8.24
CA GLN A 404 -46.96 -26.69 -9.09
C GLN A 404 -46.38 -26.12 -10.38
N ASP A 405 -47.09 -25.21 -11.06
CA ASP A 405 -46.59 -24.66 -12.32
C ASP A 405 -45.43 -23.67 -12.11
N LEU A 406 -45.47 -22.89 -11.03
CA LEU A 406 -44.34 -22.07 -10.61
C LEU A 406 -43.12 -22.94 -10.24
N SER A 407 -43.32 -24.08 -9.59
CA SER A 407 -42.21 -24.97 -9.24
C SER A 407 -41.61 -25.67 -10.46
N LYS A 408 -42.45 -26.13 -11.41
CA LYS A 408 -42.00 -26.68 -12.71
C LYS A 408 -41.16 -25.69 -13.50
N GLU A 409 -41.63 -24.44 -13.66
CA GLU A 409 -40.87 -23.42 -14.41
C GLU A 409 -39.54 -23.07 -13.71
N LYS A 410 -39.50 -23.03 -12.37
CA LYS A 410 -38.26 -22.88 -11.61
C LYS A 410 -37.29 -24.06 -11.83
N GLN A 411 -37.80 -25.29 -11.89
CA GLN A 411 -36.98 -26.47 -12.17
C GLN A 411 -36.40 -26.45 -13.59
N ILE A 412 -37.20 -26.09 -14.60
CA ILE A 412 -36.75 -25.94 -15.98
C ILE A 412 -35.64 -24.88 -16.09
N PHE A 413 -35.82 -23.73 -15.42
CA PHE A 413 -34.79 -22.71 -15.39
C PHE A 413 -33.51 -23.20 -14.69
N LYS A 414 -33.63 -23.91 -13.56
CA LYS A 414 -32.48 -24.48 -12.84
C LYS A 414 -31.70 -25.47 -13.70
N GLN A 415 -32.37 -26.29 -14.52
CA GLN A 415 -31.70 -27.17 -15.49
C GLN A 415 -30.91 -26.39 -16.53
N LYS A 416 -31.52 -25.35 -17.14
CA LYS A 416 -30.84 -24.47 -18.11
C LYS A 416 -29.66 -23.72 -17.48
N GLN A 417 -29.82 -23.27 -16.24
CA GLN A 417 -28.79 -22.60 -15.46
C GLN A 417 -27.63 -23.54 -15.14
N ASN A 418 -27.90 -24.77 -14.73
CA ASN A 418 -26.88 -25.78 -14.46
C ASN A 418 -26.11 -26.15 -15.73
N SER A 419 -26.80 -26.29 -16.88
CA SER A 419 -26.15 -26.51 -18.18
C SER A 419 -25.17 -25.39 -18.53
N TYR A 420 -25.61 -24.13 -18.38
CA TYR A 420 -24.75 -22.96 -18.59
C TYR A 420 -23.53 -22.95 -17.65
N TYR A 421 -23.72 -23.17 -16.35
CA TYR A 421 -22.62 -23.14 -15.38
C TYR A 421 -21.72 -24.39 -15.41
N LYS A 422 -22.17 -25.50 -16.00
CA LYS A 422 -21.31 -26.65 -16.28
C LYS A 422 -20.24 -26.29 -17.30
N THR A 423 -20.63 -25.53 -18.33
CA THR A 423 -19.71 -25.03 -19.37
C THR A 423 -18.89 -23.84 -18.88
N TYR A 424 -19.53 -22.88 -18.20
CA TYR A 424 -18.89 -21.66 -17.70
C TYR A 424 -19.04 -21.58 -16.18
N SER A 425 -18.15 -22.29 -15.48
CA SER A 425 -18.13 -22.40 -14.01
C SER A 425 -18.45 -21.07 -13.32
N ILE A 426 -19.40 -21.12 -12.37
CA ILE A 426 -19.81 -19.94 -11.60
C ILE A 426 -18.63 -19.34 -10.83
N TRP A 427 -17.72 -20.19 -10.36
CA TRP A 427 -16.53 -19.78 -9.64
C TRP A 427 -15.53 -19.06 -10.56
N ASN A 428 -15.37 -19.55 -11.79
CA ASN A 428 -14.53 -18.86 -12.79
C ASN A 428 -15.12 -17.49 -13.14
N LYS A 429 -16.45 -17.35 -13.11
CA LYS A 429 -17.13 -16.06 -13.32
C LYS A 429 -16.95 -15.11 -12.13
N ILE A 430 -17.12 -15.59 -10.89
CA ILE A 430 -16.97 -14.79 -9.67
C ILE A 430 -15.52 -14.28 -9.54
N PHE A 431 -14.55 -15.15 -9.78
CA PHE A 431 -13.12 -14.82 -9.65
C PHE A 431 -12.49 -14.32 -10.95
N ASN A 432 -13.27 -14.11 -12.02
CA ASN A 432 -12.79 -13.68 -13.33
C ASN A 432 -11.54 -14.44 -13.82
N VAL A 433 -11.57 -15.77 -13.72
CA VAL A 433 -10.43 -16.62 -14.08
C VAL A 433 -10.30 -16.68 -15.60
N ASN A 434 -9.13 -16.33 -16.13
CA ASN A 434 -8.78 -16.54 -17.54
C ASN A 434 -8.21 -17.97 -17.72
N PRO A 435 -8.90 -18.86 -18.47
CA PRO A 435 -8.46 -20.24 -18.68
C PRO A 435 -7.10 -20.34 -19.39
N TYR A 436 -6.72 -19.36 -20.20
CA TYR A 436 -5.47 -19.35 -20.97
C TYR A 436 -4.28 -18.78 -20.19
N SER A 437 -4.47 -18.31 -18.96
CA SER A 437 -3.39 -17.69 -18.16
C SER A 437 -2.18 -18.62 -17.99
N LYS A 438 -2.41 -19.92 -17.83
CA LYS A 438 -1.34 -20.92 -17.67
C LYS A 438 -0.53 -21.12 -18.95
N GLU A 439 -1.20 -21.11 -20.10
CA GLU A 439 -0.55 -21.24 -21.41
C GLU A 439 0.21 -19.96 -21.75
N LEU A 440 -0.37 -18.80 -21.49
CA LEU A 440 0.30 -17.50 -21.58
C LEU A 440 1.57 -17.49 -20.72
N GLU A 441 1.50 -18.01 -19.49
CA GLU A 441 2.66 -18.08 -18.61
C GLU A 441 3.75 -19.01 -19.13
N LYS A 442 3.36 -20.19 -19.63
CA LYS A 442 4.31 -21.15 -20.21
C LYS A 442 4.98 -20.58 -21.47
N LEU A 443 4.24 -19.86 -22.31
CA LEU A 443 4.75 -19.22 -23.51
C LEU A 443 5.81 -18.14 -23.19
N HIS A 444 5.55 -17.36 -22.15
CA HIS A 444 6.42 -16.27 -21.71
C HIS A 444 7.57 -16.72 -20.80
N ASN A 445 7.47 -17.90 -20.20
CA ASN A 445 8.50 -18.48 -19.33
C ASN A 445 8.73 -19.96 -19.65
N PRO A 446 9.25 -20.30 -20.85
CA PRO A 446 9.32 -21.69 -21.33
C PRO A 446 10.21 -22.58 -20.45
N HIS A 447 11.23 -22.00 -19.82
CA HIS A 447 12.16 -22.69 -18.93
C HIS A 447 11.80 -22.59 -17.44
N ASN A 448 10.62 -22.05 -17.12
CA ASN A 448 10.09 -21.92 -15.76
C ASN A 448 11.07 -21.26 -14.77
N TYR A 449 11.69 -20.15 -15.19
CA TYR A 449 12.59 -19.37 -14.35
C TYR A 449 11.87 -18.84 -13.11
N SER A 450 12.57 -18.85 -11.97
CA SER A 450 12.08 -18.23 -10.74
C SER A 450 12.12 -16.72 -10.86
N VAL A 451 10.95 -16.09 -10.88
CA VAL A 451 10.80 -14.64 -11.06
C VAL A 451 9.80 -14.08 -10.07
N ILE A 452 10.10 -12.88 -9.58
CA ILE A 452 9.24 -12.18 -8.64
C ILE A 452 8.12 -11.50 -9.42
N ARG A 453 6.88 -11.85 -9.09
CA ARG A 453 5.69 -11.38 -9.80
C ARG A 453 5.23 -10.02 -9.29
N CYS A 454 4.49 -9.31 -10.14
CA CYS A 454 3.93 -8.02 -9.74
C CYS A 454 2.95 -8.17 -8.56
N GLY A 455 3.04 -7.28 -7.58
CA GLY A 455 2.27 -7.27 -6.34
C GLY A 455 3.03 -7.83 -5.14
N VAL A 456 4.11 -8.61 -5.36
CA VAL A 456 4.92 -9.16 -4.27
C VAL A 456 5.64 -8.04 -3.52
N ALA A 457 6.17 -7.02 -4.20
CA ALA A 457 6.88 -5.93 -3.52
C ALA A 457 5.91 -5.11 -2.64
N THR A 458 4.69 -4.84 -3.11
CA THR A 458 3.62 -4.25 -2.30
C THR A 458 3.25 -5.14 -1.10
N GLY A 459 3.11 -6.45 -1.28
CA GLY A 459 2.84 -7.37 -0.19
C GLY A 459 3.96 -7.38 0.86
N CYS A 460 5.22 -7.41 0.43
CA CYS A 460 6.38 -7.33 1.31
C CYS A 460 6.46 -6.00 2.07
N PHE A 461 6.04 -4.89 1.47
CA PHE A 461 5.89 -3.62 2.17
C PHE A 461 4.89 -3.73 3.32
N ILE A 462 3.67 -4.21 3.03
CA ILE A 462 2.61 -4.33 4.04
C ILE A 462 3.07 -5.23 5.19
N THR A 463 3.59 -6.41 4.85
CA THR A 463 4.05 -7.39 5.84
C THR A 463 5.23 -6.87 6.65
N GLY A 464 6.28 -6.37 5.98
CA GLY A 464 7.48 -5.90 6.65
C GLY A 464 7.23 -4.68 7.54
N TYR A 465 6.45 -3.71 7.05
CA TYR A 465 6.08 -2.53 7.83
C TYR A 465 5.29 -2.93 9.07
N LEU A 466 4.36 -3.88 8.97
CA LEU A 466 3.56 -4.32 10.11
C LEU A 466 4.36 -5.14 11.11
N ILE A 467 5.35 -5.92 10.67
CA ILE A 467 6.30 -6.58 11.59
C ILE A 467 7.05 -5.52 12.40
N ILE A 468 7.64 -4.53 11.72
CA ILE A 468 8.31 -3.41 12.38
C ILE A 468 7.33 -2.72 13.34
N ARG A 469 6.11 -2.44 12.88
CA ARG A 469 5.09 -1.77 13.68
C ARG A 469 4.74 -2.54 14.94
N ILE A 470 4.46 -3.84 14.84
CA ILE A 470 4.11 -4.69 16.00
C ILE A 470 5.26 -4.71 17.01
N ILE A 471 6.51 -4.83 16.55
CA ILE A 471 7.69 -4.80 17.43
C ILE A 471 7.83 -3.43 18.10
N LEU A 472 7.67 -2.32 17.38
CA LEU A 472 7.85 -0.99 17.95
C LEU A 472 6.67 -0.58 18.85
N GLU A 473 5.47 -1.07 18.58
CA GLU A 473 4.29 -0.78 19.39
C GLU A 473 4.40 -1.35 20.81
N SER A 474 5.13 -2.46 21.02
CA SER A 474 5.37 -2.98 22.37
C SER A 474 6.21 -2.06 23.26
N PHE A 475 6.88 -1.06 22.67
CA PHE A 475 7.66 -0.04 23.39
C PHE A 475 6.90 1.29 23.55
N ARG A 476 5.67 1.39 23.03
CA ARG A 476 4.84 2.61 23.11
C ARG A 476 3.93 2.59 24.32
N LYS A 477 3.48 3.78 24.74
CA LYS A 477 2.45 3.93 25.76
C LYS A 477 1.08 3.54 25.20
N PRO A 478 0.15 2.99 25.99
CA PRO A 478 -1.19 2.64 25.52
C PRO A 478 -1.99 3.79 24.90
N THR A 479 -1.73 5.03 25.33
CA THR A 479 -2.33 6.25 24.78
C THR A 479 -1.84 6.57 23.36
N GLU A 480 -0.69 6.04 22.95
CA GLU A 480 -0.05 6.26 21.66
C GLU A 480 -0.28 5.11 20.67
N TYR A 481 -1.05 4.08 21.09
CA TYR A 481 -1.40 2.96 20.25
C TYR A 481 -2.25 3.36 19.05
N PHE A 482 -2.17 2.53 18.00
CA PHE A 482 -3.01 2.68 16.80
C PHE A 482 -4.50 2.60 17.14
N ILE A 483 -4.90 1.80 18.13
CA ILE A 483 -6.16 1.97 18.88
C ILE A 483 -5.82 2.43 20.29
N GLN A 484 -6.04 3.72 20.55
CA GLN A 484 -5.72 4.34 21.83
C GLN A 484 -6.40 3.59 22.98
N ASN A 485 -5.63 3.32 24.02
CA ASN A 485 -6.06 2.66 25.27
C ASN A 485 -6.61 1.23 25.14
N HIS A 486 -6.51 0.60 23.96
CA HIS A 486 -6.99 -0.77 23.73
C HIS A 486 -5.88 -1.67 23.17
N SER A 487 -4.99 -2.13 24.06
CA SER A 487 -3.81 -2.95 23.70
C SER A 487 -4.16 -4.21 22.91
N VAL A 488 -5.10 -5.03 23.39
CA VAL A 488 -5.44 -6.32 22.79
C VAL A 488 -6.02 -6.15 21.39
N ILE A 489 -7.00 -5.25 21.24
CA ILE A 489 -7.65 -4.99 19.94
C ILE A 489 -6.62 -4.42 18.96
N ASN A 490 -5.74 -3.54 19.42
CA ASN A 490 -4.66 -2.97 18.61
C ASN A 490 -3.80 -4.06 17.97
N PHE A 491 -3.27 -5.00 18.76
CA PHE A 491 -2.44 -6.08 18.22
C PHE A 491 -3.22 -7.08 17.36
N ILE A 492 -4.50 -7.33 17.66
CA ILE A 492 -5.38 -8.16 16.80
C ILE A 492 -5.53 -7.52 15.41
N ILE A 493 -5.85 -6.21 15.34
CA ILE A 493 -6.00 -5.53 14.06
C ILE A 493 -4.68 -5.53 13.29
N LEU A 494 -3.55 -5.20 13.94
CA LEU A 494 -2.24 -5.23 13.28
C LEU A 494 -1.91 -6.63 12.73
N SER A 495 -2.24 -7.69 13.47
CA SER A 495 -2.04 -9.08 13.04
C SER A 495 -2.93 -9.47 11.86
N LEU A 496 -4.19 -9.02 11.83
CA LEU A 496 -5.09 -9.26 10.70
C LEU A 496 -4.59 -8.58 9.41
N ILE A 497 -4.10 -7.34 9.52
CA ILE A 497 -3.52 -6.63 8.37
C ILE A 497 -2.22 -7.33 7.94
N LEU A 498 -1.40 -7.81 8.89
CA LEU A 498 -0.18 -8.57 8.58
C LEU A 498 -0.48 -9.82 7.75
N LEU A 499 -1.50 -10.59 8.15
CA LEU A 499 -1.97 -11.77 7.40
C LEU A 499 -2.46 -11.39 6.00
N SER A 500 -3.11 -10.24 5.83
CA SER A 500 -3.51 -9.75 4.51
C SER A 500 -2.33 -9.47 3.59
N GLY A 501 -1.22 -8.92 4.12
CA GLY A 501 0.02 -8.71 3.37
C GLY A 501 0.63 -10.03 2.91
N ILE A 502 0.66 -11.05 3.78
CA ILE A 502 1.15 -12.39 3.45
C ILE A 502 0.26 -13.02 2.37
N ALA A 503 -1.06 -12.89 2.48
CA ALA A 503 -2.00 -13.37 1.48
C ALA A 503 -1.77 -12.70 0.12
N ILE A 504 -1.51 -11.39 0.07
CA ILE A 504 -1.16 -10.67 -1.16
C ILE A 504 0.10 -11.26 -1.79
N ILE A 505 1.16 -11.52 -1.00
CA ILE A 505 2.40 -12.15 -1.51
C ILE A 505 2.10 -13.52 -2.15
N LEU A 506 1.37 -14.38 -1.43
CA LEU A 506 1.07 -15.73 -1.91
C LEU A 506 0.19 -15.72 -3.16
N ILE A 507 -0.83 -14.86 -3.18
CA ILE A 507 -1.73 -14.72 -4.33
C ILE A 507 -0.95 -14.17 -5.53
N ALA A 508 -0.17 -13.10 -5.35
CA ALA A 508 0.59 -12.47 -6.42
C ALA A 508 1.64 -13.41 -7.01
N GLN A 509 2.34 -14.17 -6.17
CA GLN A 509 3.42 -15.05 -6.62
C GLN A 509 2.91 -16.36 -7.23
N PHE A 510 1.88 -16.99 -6.65
CA PHE A 510 1.50 -18.37 -6.97
C PHE A 510 0.13 -18.55 -7.62
N ILE A 511 -0.77 -17.57 -7.53
CA ILE A 511 -2.16 -17.72 -8.02
C ILE A 511 -2.44 -16.82 -9.22
N ALA A 512 -2.16 -15.52 -9.08
CA ALA A 512 -2.45 -14.51 -10.09
C ALA A 512 -1.86 -14.84 -11.47
N PRO A 513 -0.61 -15.34 -11.60
CA PRO A 513 -0.03 -15.67 -12.89
C PRO A 513 -0.80 -16.72 -13.68
N TYR A 514 -1.40 -17.67 -12.98
CA TYR A 514 -2.06 -18.83 -13.57
C TYR A 514 -3.58 -18.68 -13.65
N LYS A 515 -4.13 -17.56 -13.14
CA LYS A 515 -5.59 -17.33 -13.11
C LYS A 515 -6.04 -16.02 -13.74
N TRP A 516 -5.21 -14.96 -13.75
CA TRP A 516 -5.68 -13.61 -14.08
C TRP A 516 -4.83 -12.88 -15.13
N ARG A 517 -3.91 -13.58 -15.81
CA ARG A 517 -3.10 -12.96 -16.86
C ARG A 517 -3.90 -12.85 -18.14
N GLU A 518 -3.76 -11.73 -18.83
CA GLU A 518 -4.43 -11.44 -20.08
C GLU A 518 -3.42 -11.03 -21.14
N ILE A 519 -3.73 -11.35 -22.41
CA ILE A 519 -2.90 -10.96 -23.55
C ILE A 519 -2.95 -9.45 -23.77
N GLY A 520 -1.83 -8.87 -24.16
CA GLY A 520 -1.63 -7.44 -24.35
C GLY A 520 -1.46 -6.64 -23.06
N TRP A 521 -1.40 -7.28 -21.89
CA TRP A 521 -1.21 -6.60 -20.61
C TRP A 521 0.23 -6.66 -20.11
N LEU A 522 0.71 -5.53 -19.57
CA LEU A 522 1.99 -5.41 -18.88
C LEU A 522 1.84 -5.79 -17.41
N TYR A 523 2.53 -6.86 -17.01
CA TYR A 523 2.73 -7.26 -15.61
C TYR A 523 4.22 -7.04 -15.25
N GLU A 524 4.99 -8.09 -15.03
CA GLU A 524 6.46 -8.02 -14.96
C GLU A 524 7.11 -7.80 -16.34
N LYS A 525 6.43 -8.24 -17.39
CA LYS A 525 6.71 -8.00 -18.80
C LYS A 525 5.39 -7.99 -19.58
N SER A 526 5.44 -7.70 -20.88
CA SER A 526 4.26 -7.75 -21.74
C SER A 526 3.87 -9.21 -21.98
N TYR A 527 2.57 -9.51 -21.88
CA TYR A 527 1.96 -10.82 -22.11
C TYR A 527 1.11 -10.85 -23.37
#